data_AF-A0A3B0AZC2-F1
#
_entry.id   AF-A0A3B0AZC2-F1
#
_cell.length_a   1.000
_cell.length_b   1.000
_cell.length_c   1.000
_cell.angle_alpha   90.00
_cell.angle_beta   90.00
_cell.angle_gamma   90.00
#
_symmetry.space_group_name_H-M   'P 1'
#
loop_
_entity.id
_entity.type
_entity.pdbx_description
1 polymer ?
#
loop_
_entity_poly.entity_id
_entity_poly.type
_entity_poly.pdbx_seq_one_letter_code
_entity_poly.pdbx_strand_id
1 'polypeptide(L)' 'MTARPIAIRCMGRSYRARAQGDTVVFHDVTDITRPVVLGEAHRTGNGTWDIVTARGRNLPPATELLPVLVALRHAYWP' A
#
# COMPACT_ATOMS: atom_id res chain seq x y z
N MET A 1 19.01 -5.68 -0.68
CA MET A 1 18.26 -6.66 0.14
C MET A 1 16.78 -6.44 -0.08
N THR A 2 16.04 -7.39 -0.65
CA THR A 2 14.57 -7.32 -0.73
C THR A 2 13.98 -7.78 0.58
N ALA A 3 13.29 -6.89 1.30
CA ALA A 3 12.60 -7.26 2.54
C ALA A 3 11.50 -8.30 2.25
N ARG A 4 11.25 -9.19 3.21
CA ARG A 4 10.16 -10.16 3.10
C ARG A 4 8.83 -9.40 3.04
N PRO A 5 7.96 -9.72 2.07
CA PRO A 5 6.66 -9.07 1.98
C PRO A 5 5.80 -9.39 3.20
N ILE A 6 5.08 -8.39 3.70
CA ILE A 6 4.14 -8.52 4.82
C ILE A 6 2.76 -8.81 4.23
N ALA A 7 2.12 -9.87 4.72
CA ALA A 7 0.72 -10.15 4.41
C ALA A 7 -0.19 -9.43 5.42
N ILE A 8 -1.14 -8.65 4.91
CA ILE A 8 -2.10 -7.90 5.73
C ILE A 8 -3.50 -8.40 5.36
N ARG A 9 -4.29 -8.80 6.35
CA ARG A 9 -5.70 -9.18 6.15
C ARG A 9 -6.61 -8.14 6.78
N CYS A 10 -7.57 -7.63 6.03
CA CYS A 10 -8.50 -6.60 6.49
C CYS A 10 -9.82 -6.71 5.71
N MET A 11 -10.97 -6.69 6.40
CA MET A 11 -12.32 -6.67 5.79
C MET A 11 -12.54 -7.75 4.71
N GLY A 12 -12.14 -8.99 4.98
CA GLY A 12 -12.29 -10.12 4.05
C GLY A 12 -11.33 -10.09 2.85
N ARG A 13 -10.38 -9.17 2.81
CA ARG A 13 -9.38 -9.05 1.75
C ARG A 13 -7.98 -9.36 2.24
N SER A 14 -7.16 -9.86 1.34
CA SER A 14 -5.75 -10.15 1.58
C SER A 14 -4.89 -9.18 0.77
N TYR A 15 -3.93 -8.56 1.43
CA TYR A 15 -3.04 -7.58 0.83
C TYR A 15 -1.59 -7.97 1.05
N ARG A 16 -0.73 -7.51 0.16
CA ARG A 16 0.73 -7.70 0.25
C ARG A 16 1.41 -6.35 0.19
N ALA A 17 2.16 -6.03 1.25
CA ALA A 17 3.06 -4.89 1.27
C ALA A 17 4.49 -5.37 0.99
N ARG A 18 5.15 -4.80 -0.02
CA ARG A 18 6.53 -5.13 -0.38
C ARG A 18 7.38 -3.87 -0.29
N ALA A 19 8.45 -3.92 0.50
CA ALA A 19 9.43 -2.85 0.52
C ALA A 19 10.36 -2.93 -0.69
N GLN A 20 10.66 -1.77 -1.28
CA GLN A 20 11.57 -1.55 -2.39
C GLN A 20 12.34 -0.26 -2.11
N GLY A 21 13.48 -0.36 -1.42
CA GLY A 21 14.18 0.82 -0.90
C GLY A 21 13.33 1.53 0.16
N ASP A 22 13.15 2.84 -0.01
CA ASP A 22 12.32 3.70 0.87
C ASP A 22 10.83 3.70 0.50
N THR A 23 10.47 2.90 -0.51
CA THR A 23 9.11 2.74 -1.01
C THR A 23 8.49 1.45 -0.51
N VAL A 24 7.20 1.49 -0.15
CA VAL A 24 6.37 0.32 0.09
C VAL A 24 5.28 0.25 -0.97
N VAL A 25 5.28 -0.82 -1.77
CA VAL A 25 4.25 -1.06 -2.79
C VAL A 25 3.18 -1.99 -2.23
N PHE A 26 1.91 -1.58 -2.37
CA PHE A 26 0.75 -2.32 -1.89
C PHE A 26 0.01 -3.02 -3.01
N HIS A 27 -0.27 -4.30 -2.81
CA HIS A 27 -1.06 -5.12 -3.72
C HIS A 27 -2.31 -5.66 -3.01
N ASP A 28 -3.47 -5.62 -3.66
CA ASP A 28 -4.58 -6.52 -3.35
C ASP A 28 -4.25 -7.89 -3.97
N VAL A 29 -4.18 -8.90 -3.12
CA VAL A 29 -3.89 -10.30 -3.47
C VAL A 29 -5.01 -11.21 -3.01
N THR A 30 -6.23 -10.67 -2.89
CA THR A 30 -7.42 -11.44 -2.54
C THR A 30 -7.68 -12.52 -3.59
N ASP A 31 -7.58 -12.17 -4.88
CA ASP A 31 -7.35 -13.15 -5.95
C ASP A 31 -5.83 -13.32 -6.13
N ILE A 32 -5.30 -14.44 -5.65
CA ILE A 32 -3.87 -14.74 -5.73
C ILE A 32 -3.38 -14.92 -7.18
N THR A 33 -4.28 -15.27 -8.11
CA THR A 33 -3.93 -15.47 -9.52
C THR A 33 -3.81 -14.15 -10.28
N ARG A 34 -4.40 -13.08 -9.74
CA ARG A 34 -4.42 -11.74 -10.34
C ARG A 34 -4.13 -10.64 -9.30
N PRO A 35 -2.88 -10.55 -8.81
CA PRO A 35 -2.48 -9.45 -7.93
C PRO A 35 -2.72 -8.09 -8.59
N VAL A 36 -3.30 -7.15 -7.85
CA VAL A 36 -3.58 -5.79 -8.33
C VAL A 36 -2.77 -4.79 -7.52
N VAL A 37 -1.99 -3.94 -8.17
CA VAL A 37 -1.29 -2.83 -7.51
C VAL A 37 -2.30 -1.76 -7.13
N LEU A 38 -2.35 -1.40 -5.83
CA LEU A 38 -3.20 -0.32 -5.33
C LEU A 38 -2.48 1.03 -5.34
N GLY A 39 -1.17 0.99 -5.13
CA GLY A 39 -0.30 2.17 -5.10
C GLY A 39 0.95 1.92 -4.26
N GLU A 40 1.60 3.00 -3.91
CA GLU A 40 2.86 3.01 -3.16
C GLU A 40 2.85 4.08 -2.07
N ALA A 41 3.70 3.87 -1.06
CA ALA A 41 3.94 4.82 -0.01
C ALA A 41 5.44 5.04 0.19
N HIS A 42 5.85 6.30 0.31
CA HIS A 42 7.22 6.71 0.53
C HIS A 42 7.39 7.19 1.96
N ARG A 43 8.37 6.64 2.66
CA ARG A 43 8.64 7.06 4.03
C ARG A 43 9.31 8.42 4.00
N THR A 44 8.70 9.40 4.64
CA THR A 44 9.27 10.75 4.77
C THR A 44 10.13 10.84 6.04
N GLY A 45 11.07 11.79 6.06
CA GLY A 45 12.03 11.95 7.16
C GLY A 45 11.39 12.30 8.52
N ASN A 46 10.16 12.80 8.54
CA ASN A 46 9.37 13.10 9.74
C ASN A 46 8.55 11.89 10.25
N GLY A 47 8.72 10.70 9.66
CA GLY A 47 8.01 9.49 10.08
C GLY A 47 6.58 9.35 9.53
N THR A 48 6.17 10.22 8.61
CA THR A 48 4.93 10.05 7.84
C THR A 48 5.16 9.24 6.56
N TRP A 49 4.07 8.94 5.86
CA TRP A 49 4.05 8.29 4.57
C TRP A 49 3.40 9.21 3.55
N ASP A 50 4.12 9.54 2.49
CA ASP A 50 3.54 10.14 1.29
C ASP A 50 2.95 9.02 0.44
N ILE A 51 1.67 9.14 0.08
CA ILE A 51 0.89 8.05 -0.51
C ILE A 51 0.52 8.40 -1.95
N VAL A 52 0.90 7.53 -2.89
CA VAL A 52 0.58 7.67 -4.31
C VAL A 52 -0.25 6.46 -4.76
N THR A 53 -1.43 6.71 -5.30
CA THR A 53 -2.27 5.65 -5.88
C THR A 53 -1.63 5.09 -7.15
N ALA A 54 -2.04 3.89 -7.57
CA ALA A 54 -1.60 3.30 -8.85
C ALA A 54 -1.94 4.16 -10.08
N ARG A 55 -2.83 5.16 -9.94
CA ARG A 55 -3.18 6.12 -11.01
C ARG A 55 -2.40 7.45 -10.91
N GLY A 56 -1.40 7.54 -10.03
CA GLY A 56 -0.58 8.74 -9.84
C GLY A 56 -1.22 9.84 -8.99
N ARG A 57 -2.40 9.60 -8.38
CA ARG A 57 -3.03 10.56 -7.45
C ARG A 57 -2.38 10.49 -6.07
N ASN A 58 -2.02 11.63 -5.50
CA ASN A 58 -1.57 11.74 -4.11
C ASN A 58 -2.77 11.68 -3.14
N LEU A 59 -2.64 10.92 -2.06
CA LEU A 59 -3.59 10.90 -0.94
C LEU A 59 -3.01 11.65 0.27
N PRO A 60 -3.84 12.07 1.25
CA PRO A 60 -3.35 12.68 2.47
C PRO A 60 -2.31 11.79 3.16
N PRO A 61 -1.23 12.38 3.72
CA PRO A 61 -0.19 11.61 4.38
C PRO A 61 -0.73 10.91 5.62
N ALA A 62 -0.13 9.78 5.96
CA ALA A 62 -0.50 8.99 7.14
C ALA A 62 0.73 8.53 7.93
N THR A 63 0.55 8.22 9.21
CA THR A 63 1.64 7.78 10.11
C THR A 63 1.77 6.26 10.17
N GLU A 64 0.72 5.52 9.78
CA GLU A 64 0.64 4.07 9.90
C GLU A 64 0.29 3.39 8.56
N LEU A 65 0.83 2.18 8.34
CA LEU A 65 0.64 1.42 7.10
C LEU A 65 -0.81 0.93 6.89
N LEU A 66 -1.58 0.68 7.95
CA LEU A 66 -2.97 0.21 7.83
C LEU A 66 -3.91 1.29 7.26
N PRO A 67 -3.94 2.52 7.81
CA PRO A 67 -4.63 3.64 7.19
C PRO A 67 -4.21 3.91 5.75
N VAL A 68 -2.90 3.82 5.43
CA VAL A 68 -2.38 3.96 4.05
C VAL A 68 -3.05 2.94 3.12
N LEU A 69 -3.06 1.66 3.52
CA LEU A 69 -3.65 0.58 2.73
C LEU A 69 -5.15 0.79 2.52
N VAL A 70 -5.88 1.21 3.56
CA VAL A 70 -7.32 1.50 3.47
C VAL A 70 -7.58 2.66 2.52
N ALA A 71 -6.80 3.74 2.59
CA ALA A 71 -6.92 4.89 1.70
C ALA A 71 -6.65 4.51 0.23
N LEU A 72 -5.61 3.72 -0.03
CA LEU A 72 -5.29 3.21 -1.37
C LEU A 72 -6.40 2.31 -1.92
N ARG A 73 -6.97 1.43 -1.10
CA ARG A 73 -8.10 0.59 -1.49
C ARG A 73 -9.32 1.43 -1.89
N HIS A 74 -9.72 2.40 -1.06
CA HIS A 74 -10.84 3.29 -1.35
C HIS A 74 -10.61 4.13 -2.62
N ALA A 75 -9.37 4.54 -2.87
CA ALA A 75 -9.05 5.28 -4.10
C ALA A 75 -9.11 4.41 -5.36
N TYR A 76 -8.79 3.11 -5.24
CA TYR A 76 -8.83 2.16 -6.34
C TYR A 76 -10.26 1.72 -6.67
N TRP A 77 -11.08 1.50 -5.63
CA TRP A 77 -12.47 1.05 -5.74
C TRP A 77 -13.38 2.04 -4.98
N PRO A 78 -13.96 3.03 -5.67
CA PRO A 78 -14.89 3.98 -5.04
C PRO A 78 -16.15 3.29 -4.52
#